data_AF-A0A8A3PDR0-F1
#
_entry.id   AF-A0A8A3PDR0-F1
#
_cell.length_a   1.000
_cell.length_b   1.000
_cell.length_c   1.000
_cell.angle_alpha   90.00
_cell.angle_beta   90.00
_cell.angle_gamma   90.00
#
_symmetry.space_group_name_H-M   'P 1'
#
loop_
_entity.id
_entity.type
_entity.pdbx_description
1 polymer ?
#
loop_
_entity_poly.entity_id
_entity_poly.type
_entity_poly.pdbx_seq_one_letter_code
_entity_poly.pdbx_strand_id
1 'polypeptide(L)'
;MGNYSVFNVNLLHPVTDDPLPGQRNPPPPPIEIEEIEQFEVEEILDSRIERRDRKGLRLKYTVKWIGYDSLTEEPAKYLEDCPELITAFHRRYPEKPSSHNLSCLNRAWA
;
A
#
# COMPACT_ATOMS: atom_id res chain seq x y z
N MET A 1 48.11 -23.54 15.95
CA MET A 1 48.08 -23.06 14.55
C MET A 1 46.62 -23.06 14.10
N GLY A 2 46.13 -21.88 13.68
CA GLY A 2 44.71 -21.61 13.49
C GLY A 2 44.13 -22.29 12.25
N ASN A 3 42.95 -22.88 12.41
CA ASN A 3 42.18 -23.47 11.33
C ASN A 3 41.28 -22.37 10.73
N TYR A 4 41.57 -21.93 9.51
CA TYR A 4 40.71 -20.99 8.79
C TYR A 4 39.79 -21.80 7.88
N SER A 5 38.49 -21.71 8.11
CA SER A 5 37.50 -22.32 7.21
C SER A 5 37.41 -21.47 5.94
N VAL A 6 38.20 -21.81 4.93
CA VAL A 6 38.18 -21.17 3.61
C VAL A 6 37.02 -21.79 2.83
N PHE A 7 35.83 -21.20 2.93
CA PHE A 7 34.71 -21.62 2.09
C PHE A 7 34.81 -20.94 0.71
N ASN A 8 34.57 -21.71 -0.35
CA ASN A 8 34.61 -21.24 -1.72
C ASN A 8 33.34 -20.43 -2.03
N VAL A 9 33.52 -19.16 -2.41
CA VAL A 9 32.42 -18.21 -2.68
C VAL A 9 31.49 -18.70 -3.80
N ASN A 10 31.99 -19.55 -4.70
CA ASN A 10 31.21 -20.14 -5.80
C ASN A 10 30.24 -21.25 -5.36
N LEU A 11 30.32 -21.72 -4.11
CA LEU A 11 29.38 -22.69 -3.53
C LEU A 11 28.20 -22.01 -2.81
N LEU A 12 28.20 -20.69 -2.70
CA LEU A 12 27.09 -19.93 -2.14
C LEU A 12 26.04 -19.70 -3.22
N HIS A 13 24.93 -20.42 -3.14
CA HIS A 13 23.74 -20.14 -3.93
C HIS A 13 22.82 -19.17 -3.16
N PRO A 14 22.23 -18.16 -3.83
CA PRO A 14 21.16 -17.37 -3.23
C PRO A 14 20.03 -18.30 -2.80
N VAL A 15 19.68 -18.29 -1.51
CA VAL A 15 18.50 -18.98 -1.00
C VAL A 15 17.27 -18.34 -1.62
N THR A 16 16.39 -19.17 -2.17
CA THR A 16 15.33 -18.70 -3.06
C THR A 16 14.22 -17.94 -2.34
N ASP A 17 13.87 -18.24 -1.08
CA ASP A 17 12.74 -17.54 -0.41
C ASP A 17 12.72 -17.64 1.13
N ASP A 18 13.73 -18.22 1.79
CA ASP A 18 13.69 -18.44 3.25
C ASP A 18 14.73 -17.56 3.98
N PRO A 19 14.34 -16.39 4.52
CA PRO A 19 15.24 -15.54 5.27
C PRO A 19 15.71 -16.27 6.55
N LEU A 20 16.99 -16.12 6.90
CA LEU A 20 17.54 -16.66 8.14
C LEU A 20 16.71 -16.16 9.35
N PRO A 21 16.66 -16.93 10.45
CA PRO A 21 16.02 -16.48 11.68
C PRO A 21 16.56 -15.10 12.10
N GLY A 22 15.70 -14.08 12.11
CA GLY A 22 16.06 -12.68 12.41
C GLY A 22 16.25 -11.74 11.21
N GLN A 23 16.12 -12.21 9.95
CA GLN A 23 16.22 -11.35 8.76
C GLN A 23 14.92 -10.59 8.42
N ARG A 24 13.75 -11.08 8.83
CA ARG A 24 12.49 -10.35 8.66
C ARG A 24 12.17 -9.59 9.94
N ASN A 25 12.25 -8.26 9.85
CA ASN A 25 11.62 -7.41 10.86
C ASN A 25 10.11 -7.64 10.76
N PRO A 26 9.41 -7.86 11.88
CA PRO A 26 7.96 -7.89 11.85
C PRO A 26 7.44 -6.54 11.35
N PRO A 27 6.31 -6.52 10.65
CA PRO A 27 5.68 -5.27 10.26
C PRO A 27 5.39 -4.41 11.50
N PRO A 28 5.34 -3.07 11.36
CA PRO A 28 4.98 -2.20 12.47
C PRO A 28 3.57 -2.53 12.98
N PRO A 29 3.30 -2.46 14.29
CA PRO A 29 1.96 -2.64 14.82
C PRO A 29 1.04 -1.47 14.40
N PRO A 30 -0.29 -1.66 14.40
CA PRO A 30 -1.24 -0.56 14.22
C PRO A 30 -1.11 0.49 15.33
N ILE A 31 -1.47 1.72 14.99
CA ILE A 31 -1.57 2.86 15.92
C ILE A 31 -3.05 3.02 16.28
N GLU A 32 -3.40 2.96 17.55
CA GLU A 32 -4.77 3.24 18.01
C GLU A 32 -4.99 4.75 18.13
N ILE A 33 -5.87 5.30 17.29
CA ILE A 33 -6.32 6.70 17.33
C ILE A 33 -7.83 6.69 17.41
N GLU A 34 -8.40 7.34 18.43
CA GLU A 34 -9.85 7.39 18.66
C GLU A 34 -10.51 6.00 18.72
N GLU A 35 -9.85 5.02 19.35
CA GLU A 35 -10.30 3.61 19.42
C GLU A 35 -10.37 2.89 18.06
N ILE A 36 -9.74 3.45 17.02
CA ILE A 36 -9.63 2.87 15.68
C ILE A 36 -8.16 2.57 15.39
N GLU A 37 -7.89 1.35 14.91
CA GLU A 37 -6.57 0.97 14.41
C GLU A 37 -6.27 1.68 13.09
N GLN A 38 -5.17 2.44 13.05
CA GLN A 38 -4.62 3.08 11.87
C GLN A 38 -3.25 2.48 11.53
N PHE A 39 -2.94 2.44 10.25
CA PHE A 39 -1.67 1.93 9.74
C PHE A 39 -0.98 3.02 8.93
N GLU A 40 0.35 3.05 8.99
CA GLU A 40 1.12 4.04 8.26
C GLU A 40 1.19 3.69 6.76
N VAL A 41 0.79 4.63 5.92
CA VAL A 41 0.80 4.46 4.46
C VAL A 41 2.16 4.85 3.92
N GLU A 42 2.77 3.96 3.12
CA GLU A 42 4.02 4.24 2.42
C GLU A 42 3.75 5.01 1.12
N GLU A 43 2.86 4.50 0.28
CA GLU A 43 2.59 5.06 -1.05
C GLU A 43 1.19 4.66 -1.55
N ILE A 44 0.57 5.54 -2.34
CA ILE A 44 -0.62 5.22 -3.14
C ILE A 44 -0.16 4.84 -4.55
N LEU A 45 -0.48 3.62 -4.99
CA LEU A 45 0.00 3.06 -6.24
C LEU A 45 -1.01 3.17 -7.39
N ASP A 46 -2.30 3.11 -7.08
CA ASP A 46 -3.36 3.18 -8.08
C ASP A 46 -4.66 3.75 -7.50
N SER A 47 -5.57 4.18 -8.37
CA SER A 47 -6.93 4.53 -8.01
C SER A 47 -7.93 4.00 -9.03
N ARG A 48 -9.12 3.64 -8.56
CA ARG A 48 -10.22 3.20 -9.42
C ARG A 48 -11.58 3.55 -8.86
N ILE A 49 -12.54 3.72 -9.77
CA ILE A 49 -13.95 3.88 -9.42
C ILE A 49 -14.65 2.56 -9.67
N GLU A 50 -15.24 2.00 -8.62
CA GLU A 50 -16.01 0.76 -8.67
C GLU A 50 -17.50 1.06 -8.53
N ARG A 51 -18.32 0.45 -9.38
CA ARG A 51 -19.78 0.48 -9.22
C ARG A 51 -20.20 -0.62 -8.27
N ARG A 52 -20.94 -0.23 -7.22
CA ARG A 52 -21.55 -1.18 -6.29
C ARG A 52 -23.06 -1.04 -6.35
N ASP A 53 -23.74 -1.92 -7.10
CA ASP A 53 -25.19 -2.06 -7.25
C ASP A 53 -26.03 -0.92 -6.63
N ARG A 54 -26.63 -1.18 -5.46
CA ARG A 54 -27.52 -0.25 -4.75
C ARG A 54 -26.80 0.85 -3.96
N LYS A 55 -25.46 0.82 -3.89
CA LYS A 55 -24.64 1.77 -3.11
C LYS A 55 -23.93 2.81 -3.96
N GLY A 56 -24.15 2.81 -5.27
CA GLY A 56 -23.58 3.77 -6.21
C GLY A 56 -22.10 3.53 -6.53
N LEU A 57 -21.45 4.57 -7.05
CA LEU A 57 -20.03 4.56 -7.39
C LEU A 57 -19.18 4.84 -6.15
N ARG A 58 -18.02 4.17 -6.02
CA ARG A 58 -17.04 4.40 -4.94
C ARG A 58 -15.64 4.51 -5.49
N LEU A 59 -14.90 5.50 -5.02
CA LEU A 59 -13.47 5.63 -5.27
C LEU A 59 -12.68 4.80 -4.26
N LYS A 60 -11.74 4.00 -4.77
CA LYS A 60 -10.77 3.22 -4.00
C LYS A 60 -9.36 3.54 -4.45
N TYR A 61 -8.41 3.36 -3.54
CA TYR A 61 -6.99 3.49 -3.76
C TYR A 61 -6.28 2.19 -3.44
N THR A 62 -5.29 1.81 -4.25
CA THR A 62 -4.37 0.72 -3.93
C THR A 62 -3.23 1.28 -3.09
N VAL A 63 -3.12 0.80 -1.87
CA VAL A 63 -2.23 1.34 -0.83
C VAL A 63 -1.09 0.36 -0.57
N LYS A 64 0.13 0.88 -0.54
CA LYS A 64 1.32 0.22 0.00
C LYS A 64 1.51 0.67 1.44
N TRP A 65 1.61 -0.27 2.37
CA TRP A 65 1.74 0.01 3.80
C TRP A 65 3.19 -0.14 4.25
N ILE A 66 3.63 0.72 5.17
CA ILE A 66 5.01 0.68 5.66
C ILE A 66 5.27 -0.65 6.38
N GLY A 67 6.29 -1.37 5.92
CA GLY A 67 6.72 -2.62 6.54
C GLY A 67 5.83 -3.84 6.23
N TYR A 68 4.82 -3.69 5.36
CA TYR A 68 4.03 -4.82 4.87
C TYR A 68 4.22 -5.02 3.37
N ASP A 69 4.38 -6.27 2.95
CA ASP A 69 4.49 -6.64 1.52
C ASP A 69 3.13 -6.62 0.79
N SER A 70 2.04 -6.66 1.55
CA SER A 70 0.67 -6.75 1.03
C SER A 70 0.16 -5.39 0.59
N LEU A 71 -0.39 -5.33 -0.63
CA LEU A 71 -1.17 -4.19 -1.11
C LEU A 71 -2.65 -4.41 -0.82
N THR A 72 -3.35 -3.37 -0.36
CA THR A 72 -4.80 -3.42 -0.14
C THR A 72 -5.53 -2.32 -0.90
N GLU A 73 -6.82 -2.53 -1.14
CA GLU A 73 -7.66 -1.54 -1.81
C GLU A 73 -8.58 -0.84 -0.82
N GLU A 74 -8.18 0.36 -0.40
CA GLU A 74 -8.89 1.12 0.60
C GLU A 74 -9.88 2.12 -0.01
N PRO A 75 -11.08 2.28 0.56
CA PRO A 75 -11.96 3.39 0.23
C PRO A 75 -11.26 4.74 0.41
N ALA A 76 -11.56 5.71 -0.45
CA ALA A 76 -11.01 7.07 -0.34
C ALA A 76 -11.23 7.72 1.04
N LYS A 77 -12.34 7.39 1.71
CA LYS A 77 -12.66 7.87 3.05
C LYS A 77 -11.69 7.44 4.16
N TYR A 78 -10.89 6.39 3.94
CA TYR A 78 -9.89 5.93 4.91
C TYR A 78 -8.53 6.61 4.74
N LEU A 79 -8.37 7.42 3.69
CA LEU A 79 -7.14 8.17 3.41
C LEU A 79 -7.33 9.68 3.60
N GLU A 80 -8.44 10.10 4.24
CA GLU A 80 -8.74 11.51 4.50
C GLU A 80 -7.67 12.17 5.37
N ASP A 81 -7.00 11.41 6.24
CA ASP A 81 -5.91 11.86 7.10
C ASP A 81 -4.55 11.98 6.38
N CYS A 82 -4.48 11.60 5.09
CA CYS A 82 -3.25 11.66 4.29
C CYS A 82 -3.43 12.44 2.97
N PRO A 83 -3.87 13.72 3.02
CA PRO A 83 -4.16 14.50 1.82
C PRO A 83 -2.90 14.75 0.97
N GLU A 84 -1.72 14.77 1.58
CA GLU A 84 -0.45 14.97 0.89
C GLU A 84 -0.13 13.82 -0.06
N LEU A 85 -0.35 12.56 0.38
CA LEU A 85 -0.14 11.38 -0.45
C LEU A 85 -1.12 11.32 -1.62
N ILE A 86 -2.39 11.63 -1.37
CA ILE A 86 -3.42 11.72 -2.42
C ILE A 86 -3.03 12.78 -3.45
N THR A 87 -2.58 13.95 -2.98
CA THR A 87 -2.19 15.06 -3.86
C THR A 87 -0.95 14.70 -4.68
N ALA A 88 0.06 14.10 -4.06
CA ALA A 88 1.28 13.65 -4.74
C ALA A 88 0.96 12.60 -5.82
N PHE A 89 0.09 11.63 -5.49
CA PHE A 89 -0.37 10.61 -6.42
C PHE A 89 -1.06 11.23 -7.65
N HIS A 90 -2.07 12.08 -7.46
CA HIS A 90 -2.80 12.71 -8.58
C HIS A 90 -1.97 13.72 -9.36
N ARG A 91 -0.94 14.30 -8.74
CA ARG A 91 0.05 15.11 -9.47
C ARG A 91 0.91 14.25 -10.39
N ARG A 92 1.23 13.03 -9.97
CA ARG A 92 2.05 12.09 -10.75
C ARG A 92 1.24 11.39 -11.84
N TYR A 93 -0.02 11.08 -11.56
CA TYR A 93 -0.93 10.34 -12.42
C TYR A 93 -2.27 11.10 -12.61
N PRO A 94 -2.25 12.24 -13.33
CA PRO A 94 -3.43 13.11 -13.46
C PRO A 94 -4.61 12.47 -14.20
N GLU A 95 -4.37 11.39 -14.96
CA GLU A 95 -5.40 10.61 -15.66
C GLU A 95 -6.15 9.64 -14.75
N LYS A 96 -5.60 9.33 -13.57
CA LYS A 96 -6.19 8.36 -12.65
C LYS A 96 -7.46 8.93 -11.99
N PRO A 97 -8.47 8.09 -11.74
CA PRO A 97 -9.72 8.55 -11.15
C PRO A 97 -9.52 9.26 -9.80
N SER A 98 -10.01 10.49 -9.70
CA SER A 98 -10.01 11.30 -8.48
C SER A 98 -11.44 11.51 -7.95
N SER A 99 -11.56 12.22 -6.82
CA SER A 99 -12.85 12.67 -6.28
C SER A 99 -13.64 13.49 -7.31
N HIS A 100 -12.97 14.26 -8.16
CA HIS A 100 -13.61 15.01 -9.22
C HIS A 100 -14.30 14.10 -10.24
N ASN A 101 -13.61 13.04 -10.70
CA ASN A 101 -14.18 12.06 -11.63
C ASN A 101 -15.41 11.37 -11.02
N LEU A 102 -15.34 10.98 -9.75
CA LEU A 102 -16.47 10.39 -9.02
C LEU A 102 -17.67 11.34 -8.98
N SER A 103 -17.44 12.63 -8.70
CA SER A 103 -18.50 13.64 -8.67
C SER A 103 -19.18 13.83 -10.02
N CYS A 104 -18.40 13.79 -11.11
CA CYS A 104 -18.91 13.92 -12.47
C CYS A 104 -19.76 12.69 -12.87
N LEU A 105 -19.30 11.48 -12.54
CA LEU A 105 -20.03 10.26 -12.84
C LEU A 105 -21.33 10.13 -12.02
N ASN A 106 -21.32 10.51 -10.74
CA ASN A 106 -22.54 10.51 -9.92
C ASN A 106 -23.61 11.47 -10.47
N ARG A 107 -23.21 12.60 -11.09
CA ARG A 107 -24.14 13.51 -11.76
C ARG A 107 -24.67 12.97 -13.09
N ALA A 108 -23.88 12.16 -13.79
CA ALA A 108 -24.27 11.60 -15.09
C ALA A 108 -25.29 10.45 -14.97
N TRP A 109 -25.43 9.83 -13.79
CA TRP A 109 -26.32 8.69 -13.52
C TRP A 109 -27.37 8.96 -12.43
N ALA A 110 -27.58 10.24 -12.09
CA ALA A 110 -28.73 10.70 -11.29
C ALA A 110 -29.90 11.04 -12.23
#